data_AF-A0A263PXZ4-F1
#
_entry.id   AF-A0A263PXZ4-F1
#
_cell.length_a   1.000
_cell.length_b   1.000
_cell.length_c   1.000
_cell.angle_alpha   90.00
_cell.angle_beta   90.00
_cell.angle_gamma   90.00
#
_symmetry.space_group_name_H-M   'P 1'
#
loop_
_entity.id
_entity.type
_entity.pdbx_description
1 polymer ?
#
loop_
_entity_poly.entity_id
_entity_poly.type
_entity_poly.pdbx_seq_one_letter_code
_entity_poly.pdbx_strand_id
1 'polypeptide(L)'
;MAGDADSSSSPDLLPEVRRVSPGDTLRLCTCGASASLPDCPADCRNGLTLHATRERLLLLCRCGRSADLPYCDGSHAPSASGLKARWRRFRG
;
A
#
# COMPACT_ATOMS: atom_id res chain seq x y z
N MET A 1 25.31 1.08 -29.48
CA MET A 1 24.04 0.73 -28.82
C MET A 1 24.37 -0.22 -27.68
N ALA A 2 24.41 0.26 -26.46
CA ALA A 2 24.44 -0.58 -25.26
C ALA A 2 23.23 -0.15 -24.44
N GLY A 3 22.23 -1.04 -24.36
CA GLY A 3 21.07 -0.85 -23.52
C GLY A 3 21.38 -1.44 -22.15
N ASP A 4 21.47 -0.57 -21.14
CA ASP A 4 21.43 -0.99 -19.75
C ASP A 4 19.97 -0.88 -19.28
N ALA A 5 19.26 -2.00 -19.40
CA ALA A 5 17.98 -2.20 -18.75
C ALA A 5 18.23 -2.54 -17.28
N ASP A 6 18.45 -1.52 -16.44
CA ASP A 6 18.38 -1.72 -14.98
C ASP A 6 16.92 -1.83 -14.55
N SER A 7 16.36 -3.03 -14.74
CA SER A 7 14.98 -3.39 -14.42
C SER A 7 14.81 -3.96 -13.00
N SER A 8 15.67 -3.59 -12.04
CA SER A 8 15.69 -4.27 -10.73
C SER A 8 15.59 -3.37 -9.49
N SER A 9 15.09 -2.14 -9.60
CA SER A 9 14.60 -1.40 -8.43
C SER A 9 13.08 -1.41 -8.48
N SER A 10 12.46 -2.42 -7.85
CA SER A 10 11.03 -2.36 -7.53
C SER A 10 10.81 -1.02 -6.81
N PRO A 11 10.12 -0.04 -7.42
CA PRO A 11 10.00 1.30 -6.86
C PRO A 11 9.50 1.13 -5.44
N ASP A 12 10.16 1.79 -4.48
CA ASP A 12 9.79 1.76 -3.07
C ASP A 12 8.27 1.75 -2.97
N LEU A 13 7.68 0.59 -2.64
CA LEU A 13 6.23 0.38 -2.69
C LEU A 13 5.62 1.09 -1.49
N LEU A 14 5.68 2.40 -1.54
CA LEU A 14 5.17 3.31 -0.54
C LEU A 14 3.65 3.23 -0.55
N PRO A 15 3.02 3.39 0.62
CA PRO A 15 1.58 3.45 0.71
C PRO A 15 1.02 4.63 -0.07
N GLU A 16 -0.23 4.48 -0.51
CA GLU A 16 -0.98 5.59 -1.07
C GLU A 16 -1.63 6.41 0.05
N VAL A 17 -1.52 7.73 -0.02
CA VAL A 17 -2.34 8.63 0.80
C VAL A 17 -3.52 9.09 -0.05
N ARG A 18 -4.72 8.60 0.28
CA ARG A 18 -5.94 8.93 -0.46
C ARG A 18 -6.84 9.81 0.39
N ARG A 19 -7.17 11.01 -0.10
CA ARG A 19 -8.24 11.83 0.48
C ARG A 19 -9.59 11.24 0.07
N VAL A 20 -10.49 11.11 1.04
CA VAL A 20 -11.89 10.71 0.81
C VAL A 20 -12.82 11.74 1.42
N SER A 21 -13.94 11.97 0.78
CA SER A 21 -15.01 12.91 1.15
C SER A 21 -16.27 12.17 1.60
N PRO A 22 -17.18 12.82 2.35
CA PRO A 22 -18.48 12.23 2.67
C PRO A 22 -19.25 11.86 1.38
N GLY A 23 -19.77 10.63 1.32
CA GLY A 23 -20.49 10.11 0.16
C GLY A 23 -19.63 9.26 -0.78
N ASP A 24 -18.30 9.31 -0.67
CA ASP A 24 -17.43 8.47 -1.48
C ASP A 24 -17.65 6.99 -1.15
N THR A 25 -17.70 6.17 -2.20
CA THR A 25 -17.74 4.71 -2.09
C THR A 25 -16.51 4.14 -2.77
N LEU A 26 -15.64 3.51 -1.97
CA LEU A 26 -14.38 2.93 -2.43
C LEU A 26 -14.48 1.41 -2.37
N ARG A 27 -13.75 0.73 -3.25
CA ARG A 27 -13.63 -0.73 -3.24
C ARG A 27 -12.17 -1.15 -3.10
N LEU A 28 -11.79 -1.40 -1.86
CA LEU A 28 -10.42 -1.63 -1.45
C LEU A 28 -10.12 -3.13 -1.37
N CYS A 29 -8.89 -3.51 -1.70
CA CYS A 29 -8.44 -4.90 -1.66
C CYS A 29 -8.03 -5.32 -0.24
N THR A 30 -8.59 -6.43 0.27
CA THR A 30 -8.14 -7.03 1.54
C THR A 30 -7.37 -8.34 1.37
N CYS A 31 -7.25 -8.86 0.15
CA CYS A 31 -6.55 -10.12 -0.12
C CYS A 31 -5.04 -9.98 -0.31
N GLY A 32 -4.54 -8.76 -0.59
CA GLY A 32 -3.12 -8.49 -0.82
C GLY A 32 -2.57 -8.99 -2.17
N ALA A 33 -3.37 -9.69 -2.97
CA ALA A 33 -2.97 -10.27 -4.26
C ALA A 33 -3.56 -9.56 -5.49
N SER A 34 -4.32 -8.46 -5.29
CA SER A 34 -4.89 -7.69 -6.39
C SER A 34 -3.79 -7.06 -7.24
N ALA A 35 -3.91 -7.17 -8.57
CA ALA A 35 -3.04 -6.46 -9.50
C ALA A 35 -3.25 -4.93 -9.47
N SER A 36 -4.38 -4.47 -8.93
CA SER A 36 -4.77 -3.06 -8.85
C SER A 36 -4.70 -2.50 -7.42
N LEU A 37 -3.88 -3.09 -6.53
CA LEU A 37 -3.66 -2.55 -5.18
C LEU A 37 -3.42 -1.03 -5.22
N PRO A 38 -4.09 -0.24 -4.35
CA PRO A 38 -4.87 -0.64 -3.17
C PRO A 38 -6.34 -1.03 -3.43
N ASP A 39 -6.81 -0.95 -4.66
CA ASP A 39 -8.19 -1.23 -5.07
C ASP A 39 -8.38 -2.70 -5.54
N CYS A 40 -9.61 -3.19 -5.52
CA CYS A 40 -9.96 -4.52 -6.05
C CYS A 40 -10.93 -4.42 -7.24
N PRO A 41 -10.73 -5.23 -8.31
CA PRO A 41 -11.69 -5.30 -9.43
C PRO A 41 -13.05 -5.79 -8.93
N ALA A 42 -14.14 -5.40 -9.61
CA ALA A 42 -15.53 -5.59 -9.16
C ALA A 42 -15.90 -7.05 -8.79
N ASP A 43 -15.21 -8.03 -9.38
CA ASP A 43 -15.38 -9.47 -9.21
C ASP A 43 -14.60 -10.07 -8.03
N CYS A 44 -13.68 -9.32 -7.43
CA CYS A 44 -12.92 -9.72 -6.27
C CYS A 44 -13.83 -10.03 -5.07
N ARG A 45 -13.83 -11.29 -4.60
CA ARG A 45 -14.63 -11.76 -3.45
C ARG A 45 -14.20 -11.16 -2.12
N ASN A 46 -12.92 -10.81 -2.00
CA ASN A 46 -12.32 -10.23 -0.80
C ASN A 46 -12.14 -8.71 -0.95
N GLY A 47 -13.06 -8.04 -1.66
CA GLY A 47 -13.10 -6.59 -1.74
C GLY A 47 -13.86 -6.01 -0.55
N LEU A 48 -13.28 -5.02 0.12
CA LEU A 48 -13.96 -4.20 1.12
C LEU A 48 -14.61 -3.00 0.43
N THR A 49 -15.92 -2.87 0.56
CA THR A 49 -16.62 -1.63 0.20
C THR A 49 -16.60 -0.68 1.39
N LEU A 50 -15.93 0.46 1.23
CA LEU A 50 -15.86 1.52 2.24
C LEU A 50 -16.75 2.69 1.81
N HIS A 51 -17.74 3.01 2.65
CA HIS A 51 -18.54 4.22 2.52
C HIS A 51 -17.98 5.29 3.45
N ALA A 52 -17.46 6.37 2.88
CA ALA A 52 -16.91 7.47 3.65
C ALA A 52 -18.06 8.35 4.17
N THR A 53 -18.18 8.46 5.50
CA THR A 53 -19.18 9.32 6.15
C THR A 53 -18.66 10.71 6.50
N ARG A 54 -17.35 10.92 6.39
CA ARG A 54 -16.68 12.18 6.68
C ARG A 54 -15.38 12.28 5.89
N GLU A 55 -14.88 13.50 5.73
CA GLU A 55 -13.56 13.73 5.15
C GLU A 55 -12.45 13.10 6.01
N ARG A 56 -11.51 12.42 5.36
CA ARG A 56 -10.29 11.89 5.98
C ARG A 56 -9.23 11.56 4.94
N LEU A 57 -7.99 11.39 5.40
CA LEU A 57 -6.91 10.78 4.63
C LEU A 57 -6.81 9.31 5.03
N LEU A 58 -6.82 8.42 4.04
CA LEU A 58 -6.56 7.00 4.20
C LEU A 58 -5.12 6.70 3.80
N LEU A 59 -4.43 5.88 4.59
CA LEU A 59 -3.11 5.36 4.24
C LEU A 59 -3.26 3.91 3.77
N LEU A 60 -3.24 3.70 2.45
CA LEU A 60 -3.60 2.44 1.81
C LEU A 60 -2.36 1.64 1.41
N CYS A 61 -2.43 0.32 1.59
CA CYS A 61 -1.36 -0.60 1.27
C CYS A 61 -1.25 -0.84 -0.24
N ARG A 62 -0.04 -0.67 -0.77
CA ARG A 62 0.30 -1.00 -2.18
C ARG A 62 1.19 -2.23 -2.32
N CYS A 63 1.77 -2.72 -1.24
CA CYS A 63 2.72 -3.83 -1.28
C CYS A 63 2.09 -5.22 -1.07
N GLY A 64 0.83 -5.28 -0.60
CA GLY A 64 0.11 -6.54 -0.32
C GLY A 64 0.59 -7.30 0.91
N ARG A 65 1.56 -6.77 1.68
CA ARG A 65 2.18 -7.43 2.85
C ARG A 65 1.63 -6.98 4.21
N SER A 66 0.70 -6.03 4.21
CA SER A 66 0.12 -5.51 5.46
C SER A 66 -0.68 -6.58 6.17
N ALA A 67 -0.59 -6.64 7.50
CA ALA A 67 -1.48 -7.46 8.32
C ALA A 67 -2.87 -6.81 8.49
N ASP A 68 -3.00 -5.52 8.17
CA ASP A 68 -4.23 -4.72 8.34
C ASP A 68 -4.77 -4.22 6.99
N LEU A 69 -4.73 -5.07 5.96
CA LEU A 69 -5.27 -4.73 4.65
C LEU A 69 -6.74 -4.28 4.76
N PRO A 70 -7.13 -3.18 4.11
CA PRO A 70 -6.45 -2.48 3.00
C PRO A 70 -5.45 -1.39 3.44
N TYR A 71 -5.26 -1.18 4.74
CA TYR A 71 -4.43 -0.12 5.29
C TYR A 71 -2.96 -0.50 5.36
N CYS A 72 -2.08 0.50 5.35
CA CYS A 72 -0.64 0.28 5.52
C CYS A 72 -0.25 0.27 7.00
N ASP A 73 0.41 -0.81 7.41
CA ASP A 73 0.98 -1.03 8.75
C ASP A 73 2.51 -0.82 8.82
N GLY A 74 3.14 -0.47 7.69
CA GLY A 74 4.60 -0.33 7.57
C GLY A 74 5.33 -1.59 7.09
N SER A 75 4.64 -2.72 6.88
CA SER A 75 5.22 -3.98 6.38
C SER A 75 5.79 -3.91 4.95
N HIS A 76 5.62 -2.77 4.26
CA HIS A 76 6.32 -2.48 3.01
C HIS A 76 7.82 -2.26 3.22
N ALA A 77 8.23 -1.76 4.39
CA ALA A 77 9.65 -1.55 4.68
C ALA A 77 10.37 -2.89 4.83
N PRO A 78 11.63 -3.02 4.37
CA PRO A 78 12.42 -4.23 4.57
C PRO A 78 12.49 -4.64 6.04
N SER A 79 12.74 -5.90 6.36
CA SER A 79 13.11 -6.28 7.73
C SER A 79 14.50 -5.70 8.06
N ALA A 80 14.68 -5.12 9.25
CA ALA A 80 16.01 -4.74 9.75
C ALA A 80 16.29 -5.46 11.06
N SER A 81 17.36 -6.24 11.06
CA SER A 81 17.87 -6.89 12.26
C SER A 81 18.73 -5.90 13.06
N GLY A 82 18.30 -5.59 14.28
CA GLY A 82 19.02 -4.73 15.21
C GLY A 82 18.61 -3.25 15.17
N LEU A 83 18.72 -2.60 16.33
CA LEU A 83 18.30 -1.22 16.54
C LEU A 83 19.01 -0.26 15.57
N LYS A 84 20.33 -0.38 15.41
CA LYS A 84 21.13 0.46 14.49
C LYS A 84 20.62 0.38 13.04
N ALA A 85 20.25 -0.82 12.57
CA ALA A 85 19.75 -1.01 11.22
C ALA A 85 18.37 -0.38 11.02
N ARG A 86 17.49 -0.48 12.04
CA ARG A 86 16.17 0.19 12.04
C ARG A 86 16.31 1.71 12.04
N TRP A 87 17.26 2.27 12.81
CA TRP A 87 17.48 3.71 12.91
C TRP A 87 17.98 4.37 11.61
N ARG A 88 18.68 3.63 10.74
CA ARG A 88 19.10 4.14 9.42
C ARG A 88 17.93 4.54 8.51
N ARG A 89 16.70 4.13 8.83
CA ARG A 89 15.49 4.54 8.08
C ARG A 89 15.05 5.95 8.39
N PHE A 90 15.38 6.43 9.59
CA PHE A 90 14.94 7.73 10.11
C PHE A 90 16.08 8.75 10.15
N ARG A 91 17.32 8.28 10.00
CA ARG A 91 18.51 9.10 9.87
C ARG A 91 18.91 9.09 8.40
N GLY A 92 18.34 10.03 7.65
CA GLY A 92 18.88 10.43 6.34
C GLY A 92 20.33 10.88 6.47
#